data_AF-A0A925E7I1-F1
#
_entry.id   AF-A0A925E7I1-F1
#
_cell.length_a   1.000
_cell.length_b   1.000
_cell.length_c   1.000
_cell.angle_alpha   90.00
_cell.angle_beta   90.00
_cell.angle_gamma   90.00
#
_symmetry.space_group_name_H-M   'P 1'
#
loop_
_entity.id
_entity.type
_entity.pdbx_description
1 polymer ?
#
loop_
_entity_poly.entity_id
_entity_poly.type
_entity_poly.pdbx_seq_one_letter_code
_entity_poly.pdbx_strand_id
1 'polypeptide(L)'
;MQVFPADNPWNQDISTAPVDPLNTQIIAGISSPVIKADFGSGLWQGAPIGIPYIVVCSKQPKVAINFTDYGDESDPGPYPIPLTAPVEGNGNGDSHVIAVDIENKMLYELFYARVNGNRWDASSGAVFNLNSNQLRPETWTSADAAGLPIFPGLVRYDEIVKGEIDHPIRFTLTSNNVKPAYIHPARHKVNSSGGQYTLPFGARIRLKANFNISGYSVTNQVILRAMKKYGLILADIGSNLYISGAPDERWDNDDLRRLGQVHGSDFEVVKFNN
;
A
#
# COMPACT_ATOMS: atom_id res chain seq x y z
N MET A 1 3.00 6.93 -15.57
CA MET A 1 2.08 8.05 -15.27
C MET A 1 2.48 8.62 -13.93
N GLN A 2 2.49 9.95 -13.75
CA GLN A 2 2.67 10.52 -12.41
C GLN A 2 1.42 10.28 -11.57
N VAL A 3 1.60 9.72 -10.37
CA VAL A 3 0.54 9.48 -9.39
C VAL A 3 0.69 10.52 -8.28
N PHE A 4 -0.33 11.36 -8.10
CA PHE A 4 -0.31 12.55 -7.25
C PHE A 4 0.67 13.67 -7.68
N PRO A 5 0.40 14.92 -7.27
CA PRO A 5 1.33 16.03 -7.45
C PRO A 5 2.73 15.75 -6.87
N ALA A 6 3.77 16.41 -7.39
CA ALA A 6 5.14 16.17 -6.95
C ALA A 6 5.39 16.58 -5.48
N ASP A 7 4.61 17.53 -4.97
CA ASP A 7 4.61 17.98 -3.58
C ASP A 7 3.65 17.18 -2.68
N ASN A 8 3.02 16.13 -3.22
CA ASN A 8 2.19 15.22 -2.44
C ASN A 8 3.04 14.42 -1.45
N PRO A 9 2.53 14.11 -0.25
CA PRO A 9 3.21 13.24 0.70
C PRO A 9 3.67 11.91 0.08
N TRP A 10 2.89 11.30 -0.81
CA TRP A 10 3.26 10.08 -1.53
C TRP A 10 4.52 10.21 -2.39
N ASN A 11 4.90 11.42 -2.82
CA ASN A 11 6.09 11.66 -3.65
C ASN A 11 7.24 12.30 -2.86
N GLN A 12 7.11 12.42 -1.53
CA GLN A 12 8.11 13.05 -0.68
C GLN A 12 9.35 12.15 -0.49
N ASP A 13 10.52 12.66 -0.87
CA ASP A 13 11.82 12.08 -0.52
C ASP A 13 12.09 12.27 0.98
N ILE A 14 12.38 11.17 1.67
CA ILE A 14 12.65 11.12 3.11
C ILE A 14 14.05 10.59 3.44
N SER A 15 14.92 10.45 2.44
CA SER A 15 16.28 9.92 2.61
C SER A 15 17.11 10.72 3.62
N THR A 16 16.83 12.02 3.76
CA THR A 16 17.49 12.92 4.71
C THR A 16 16.59 13.37 5.86
N ALA A 17 15.38 12.81 5.99
CA ALA A 17 14.48 13.18 7.07
C ALA A 17 15.09 12.79 8.44
N PRO A 18 14.80 13.53 9.53
CA PRO A 18 15.29 13.17 10.85
C PRO A 18 14.83 11.77 11.27
N VAL A 19 15.69 11.05 11.99
CA VAL A 19 15.33 9.76 12.63
C VAL A 19 14.53 10.05 13.90
N ASP A 20 13.51 9.25 14.18
CA ASP A 20 12.68 9.41 15.38
C ASP A 20 13.50 9.11 16.66
N PRO A 21 13.37 9.92 17.73
CA PRO A 21 14.06 9.66 19.00
C PRO A 21 13.76 8.29 19.62
N LEU A 22 12.60 7.68 19.31
CA LEU A 22 12.20 6.35 19.77
C LEU A 22 12.56 5.23 18.79
N ASN A 23 13.40 5.52 17.77
CA ASN A 23 13.80 4.57 16.73
C ASN A 23 14.26 3.23 17.32
N THR A 24 15.16 3.24 18.31
CA THR A 24 15.71 2.01 18.89
C THR A 24 14.62 1.13 19.51
N GLN A 25 13.68 1.72 20.24
CA GLN A 25 12.60 1.02 20.92
C GLN A 25 11.57 0.48 19.93
N ILE A 26 11.21 1.26 18.91
CA ILE A 26 10.25 0.84 17.88
C ILE A 26 10.85 -0.27 17.00
N ILE A 27 12.09 -0.11 16.52
CA ILE A 27 12.76 -1.12 15.68
C ILE A 27 12.95 -2.43 16.45
N ALA A 28 13.16 -2.40 17.78
CA ALA A 28 13.29 -3.62 18.56
C ALA A 28 12.09 -4.59 18.38
N GLY A 29 10.87 -4.06 18.30
CA GLY A 29 9.64 -4.85 18.11
C GLY A 29 9.49 -5.50 16.73
N ILE A 30 10.22 -5.01 15.73
CA ILE A 30 10.19 -5.48 14.34
C ILE A 30 11.57 -5.89 13.81
N SER A 31 12.55 -6.08 14.70
CA SER A 31 13.96 -6.30 14.33
C SER A 31 14.23 -7.65 13.67
N SER A 32 13.58 -8.72 14.14
CA SER A 32 13.76 -10.09 13.65
C SER A 32 13.01 -10.40 12.34
N PRO A 33 11.77 -9.92 12.13
CA PRO A 33 11.10 -10.06 10.84
C PRO A 33 11.96 -9.54 9.68
N VAL A 34 11.72 -10.10 8.51
CA VAL A 34 12.40 -9.73 7.25
C VAL A 34 11.37 -9.21 6.25
N ILE A 35 11.83 -8.45 5.26
CA ILE A 35 10.95 -8.03 4.17
C ILE A 35 10.39 -9.26 3.45
N LYS A 36 9.07 -9.29 3.31
CA LYS A 36 8.36 -10.28 2.52
C LYS A 36 7.61 -9.60 1.38
N ALA A 37 7.99 -9.90 0.16
CA ALA A 37 7.20 -9.53 -1.01
C ALA A 37 5.92 -10.37 -1.02
N ASP A 38 4.78 -9.71 -0.90
CA ASP A 38 3.44 -10.30 -0.98
C ASP A 38 2.82 -10.02 -2.36
N PHE A 39 3.63 -10.27 -3.39
CA PHE A 39 3.31 -10.14 -4.80
C PHE A 39 4.29 -10.97 -5.64
N GLY A 40 3.93 -11.28 -6.87
CA GLY A 40 4.80 -12.06 -7.75
C GLY A 40 4.10 -12.56 -9.01
N SER A 41 4.66 -13.61 -9.61
CA SER A 41 4.13 -14.30 -10.78
C SER A 41 3.34 -15.55 -10.41
N GLY A 42 2.38 -15.94 -11.25
CA GLY A 42 1.60 -17.17 -11.08
C GLY A 42 0.56 -17.09 -9.97
N LEU A 43 0.20 -18.25 -9.42
CA LEU A 43 -0.88 -18.38 -8.44
C LEU A 43 -0.36 -18.76 -7.05
N TRP A 44 -0.93 -18.14 -6.03
CA TRP A 44 -0.84 -18.55 -4.63
C TRP A 44 -2.26 -18.86 -4.14
N GLN A 45 -2.45 -20.06 -3.57
CA GLN A 45 -3.78 -20.52 -3.11
C GLN A 45 -4.89 -20.39 -4.17
N GLY A 46 -4.55 -20.53 -5.46
CA GLY A 46 -5.50 -20.48 -6.57
C GLY A 46 -5.83 -19.07 -7.08
N ALA A 47 -5.15 -18.02 -6.60
CA ALA A 47 -5.33 -16.64 -7.06
C ALA A 47 -3.98 -15.99 -7.43
N PRO A 48 -3.95 -14.99 -8.34
CA PRO A 48 -2.73 -14.23 -8.63
C PRO A 48 -2.10 -13.64 -7.37
N ILE A 49 -0.77 -13.66 -7.28
CA ILE A 49 -0.04 -13.22 -6.08
C ILE A 49 0.06 -11.68 -6.04
N GLY A 50 -0.62 -11.05 -5.09
CA GLY A 50 -0.62 -9.61 -4.87
C GLY A 50 -1.98 -8.96 -5.13
N ILE A 51 -2.02 -7.63 -5.14
CA ILE A 51 -3.26 -6.86 -5.29
C ILE A 51 -3.43 -6.45 -6.76
N PRO A 52 -4.39 -7.04 -7.49
CA PRO A 52 -4.60 -6.70 -8.89
C PRO A 52 -5.28 -5.34 -9.05
N TYR A 53 -5.07 -4.72 -10.19
CA TYR A 53 -5.77 -3.50 -10.60
C TYR A 53 -6.09 -3.55 -12.10
N ILE A 54 -7.03 -2.71 -12.52
CA ILE A 54 -7.30 -2.47 -13.94
C ILE A 54 -7.16 -1.00 -14.28
N VAL A 55 -6.80 -0.74 -15.52
CA VAL A 55 -6.84 0.60 -16.11
C VAL A 55 -8.13 0.74 -16.90
N VAL A 56 -8.86 1.82 -16.65
CA VAL A 56 -10.09 2.16 -17.36
C VAL A 56 -9.91 3.49 -18.08
N CYS A 57 -10.68 3.68 -19.16
CA CYS A 57 -10.77 4.97 -19.86
C CYS A 57 -11.95 5.79 -19.31
N SER A 58 -12.00 7.07 -19.67
CA SER A 58 -13.07 7.99 -19.25
C SER A 58 -14.48 7.56 -19.68
N LYS A 59 -14.58 6.65 -20.65
CA LYS A 59 -15.84 6.12 -21.19
C LYS A 59 -16.32 4.86 -20.48
N GLN A 60 -15.56 4.29 -19.55
CA GLN A 60 -15.98 3.11 -18.81
C GLN A 60 -17.31 3.38 -18.09
N PRO A 61 -18.38 2.63 -18.39
CA PRO A 61 -19.66 2.81 -17.70
C PRO A 61 -19.49 2.63 -16.19
N LYS A 62 -20.13 3.53 -15.43
CA LYS A 62 -20.15 3.44 -13.97
C LYS A 62 -21.11 2.34 -13.53
N VAL A 63 -20.68 1.54 -12.56
CA VAL A 63 -21.42 0.43 -11.96
C VAL A 63 -21.86 0.84 -10.55
N ALA A 64 -23.10 0.54 -10.21
CA ALA A 64 -23.65 0.81 -8.89
C ALA A 64 -22.88 0.05 -7.80
N ILE A 65 -22.80 0.65 -6.62
CA ILE A 65 -22.17 0.04 -5.45
C ILE A 65 -23.17 0.08 -4.32
N ASN A 66 -23.31 -1.05 -3.63
CA ASN A 66 -24.03 -1.18 -2.39
C ASN A 66 -23.02 -1.43 -1.28
N PHE A 67 -22.84 -0.45 -0.39
CA PHE A 67 -21.94 -0.59 0.75
C PHE A 67 -22.59 -1.41 1.87
N THR A 68 -21.91 -2.44 2.36
CA THR A 68 -22.46 -3.38 3.35
C THR A 68 -22.11 -3.05 4.79
N ASP A 69 -21.02 -2.31 5.02
CA ASP A 69 -20.50 -2.01 6.36
C ASP A 69 -20.20 -0.51 6.51
N TYR A 70 -19.05 -0.05 6.04
CA TYR A 70 -18.52 1.32 6.19
C TYR A 70 -19.07 2.29 5.14
N GLY A 71 -20.38 2.23 4.87
CA GLY A 71 -21.01 3.09 3.85
C GLY A 71 -21.01 4.58 4.20
N ASP A 72 -21.00 4.91 5.50
CA ASP A 72 -20.91 6.26 6.05
C ASP A 72 -19.50 6.84 6.03
N GLU A 73 -18.48 6.01 5.85
CA GLU A 73 -17.08 6.39 5.63
C GLU A 73 -16.61 6.13 4.17
N SER A 74 -17.55 5.88 3.26
CA SER A 74 -17.29 5.61 1.85
C SER A 74 -17.70 6.78 0.96
N ASP A 75 -17.00 6.97 -0.16
CA ASP A 75 -17.44 7.94 -1.16
C ASP A 75 -18.68 7.40 -1.90
N PRO A 76 -19.69 8.23 -2.20
CA PRO A 76 -20.87 7.75 -2.91
C PRO A 76 -20.56 7.23 -4.32
N GLY A 77 -21.08 6.05 -4.65
CA GLY A 77 -21.06 5.50 -6.01
C GLY A 77 -22.00 6.23 -6.98
N PRO A 78 -22.08 5.79 -8.25
CA PRO A 78 -21.43 4.61 -8.85
C PRO A 78 -19.97 4.88 -9.26
N TYR A 79 -19.15 3.83 -9.39
CA TYR A 79 -17.73 3.93 -9.82
C TYR A 79 -17.51 3.29 -11.20
N PRO A 80 -16.51 3.72 -12.00
CA PRO A 80 -16.15 3.11 -13.27
C PRO A 80 -15.36 1.79 -13.08
N ILE A 81 -15.85 0.89 -12.24
CA ILE A 81 -15.28 -0.43 -12.00
C ILE A 81 -16.15 -1.47 -12.75
N PRO A 82 -15.73 -1.99 -13.93
CA PRO A 82 -16.48 -3.03 -14.63
C PRO A 82 -16.63 -4.27 -13.76
N LEU A 83 -17.73 -5.01 -13.89
CA LEU A 83 -17.99 -6.25 -13.14
C LEU A 83 -16.97 -7.37 -13.43
N THR A 84 -16.16 -7.21 -14.48
CA THR A 84 -15.06 -8.11 -14.85
C THR A 84 -13.72 -7.69 -14.24
N ALA A 85 -13.69 -6.65 -13.40
CA ALA A 85 -12.48 -6.26 -12.71
C ALA A 85 -11.94 -7.43 -11.86
N PRO A 86 -10.62 -7.65 -11.85
CA PRO A 86 -10.02 -8.68 -11.03
C PRO A 86 -10.25 -8.36 -9.55
N VAL A 87 -10.54 -9.39 -8.78
CA VAL A 87 -10.71 -9.33 -7.33
C VAL A 87 -9.50 -10.01 -6.71
N GLU A 88 -8.83 -9.33 -5.79
CA GLU A 88 -7.74 -9.93 -5.00
C GLU A 88 -8.19 -11.28 -4.39
N GLY A 89 -7.30 -12.26 -4.38
CA GLY A 89 -7.58 -13.57 -3.80
C GLY A 89 -8.71 -14.33 -4.51
N ASN A 90 -9.15 -13.87 -5.69
CA ASN A 90 -10.37 -14.33 -6.36
C ASN A 90 -11.61 -14.27 -5.45
N GLY A 91 -11.70 -13.22 -4.61
CA GLY A 91 -12.82 -13.02 -3.67
C GLY A 91 -12.66 -13.73 -2.33
N ASN A 92 -11.44 -14.18 -2.00
CA ASN A 92 -11.09 -14.69 -0.66
C ASN A 92 -10.24 -13.65 0.07
N GLY A 93 -10.44 -13.52 1.38
CA GLY A 93 -9.74 -12.52 2.19
C GLY A 93 -10.25 -11.11 1.91
N ASP A 94 -9.35 -10.13 1.90
CA ASP A 94 -9.71 -8.71 1.77
C ASP A 94 -10.44 -8.38 0.46
N SER A 95 -10.17 -9.13 -0.61
CA SER A 95 -10.91 -9.04 -1.87
C SER A 95 -10.93 -7.61 -2.43
N HIS A 96 -9.78 -6.93 -2.40
CA HIS A 96 -9.62 -5.59 -2.96
C HIS A 96 -9.93 -5.56 -4.46
N VAL A 97 -10.59 -4.49 -4.91
CA VAL A 97 -10.83 -4.21 -6.34
C VAL A 97 -10.43 -2.78 -6.66
N ILE A 98 -9.50 -2.63 -7.60
CA ILE A 98 -8.87 -1.34 -7.92
C ILE A 98 -9.08 -1.01 -9.40
N ALA A 99 -9.61 0.19 -9.68
CA ALA A 99 -9.65 0.76 -11.02
C ALA A 99 -8.96 2.12 -11.08
N VAL A 100 -8.07 2.28 -12.05
CA VAL A 100 -7.32 3.52 -12.32
C VAL A 100 -7.85 4.14 -13.60
N ASP A 101 -8.55 5.26 -13.48
CA ASP A 101 -8.96 6.09 -14.61
C ASP A 101 -7.83 7.06 -14.95
N ILE A 102 -7.01 6.65 -15.92
CA ILE A 102 -5.81 7.40 -16.31
C ILE A 102 -6.13 8.69 -17.08
N GLU A 103 -7.31 8.79 -17.67
CA GLU A 103 -7.73 9.95 -18.47
C GLU A 103 -8.28 11.05 -17.55
N ASN A 104 -9.13 10.69 -16.60
CA ASN A 104 -9.67 11.62 -15.60
C ASN A 104 -8.77 11.81 -14.38
N LYS A 105 -7.69 11.01 -14.26
CA LYS A 105 -6.75 11.01 -13.12
C LYS A 105 -7.46 10.70 -11.80
N MET A 106 -8.30 9.68 -11.83
CA MET A 106 -9.06 9.21 -10.68
C MET A 106 -8.70 7.77 -10.34
N LEU A 107 -8.71 7.45 -9.05
CA LEU A 107 -8.52 6.11 -8.51
C LEU A 107 -9.76 5.73 -7.73
N TYR A 108 -10.23 4.50 -7.95
CA TYR A 108 -11.40 3.92 -7.30
C TYR A 108 -11.01 2.58 -6.69
N GLU A 109 -11.26 2.42 -5.40
CA GLU A 109 -10.86 1.22 -4.66
C GLU A 109 -12.04 0.73 -3.82
N LEU A 110 -12.24 -0.59 -3.78
CA LEU A 110 -13.25 -1.26 -2.96
C LEU A 110 -12.57 -2.29 -2.07
N PHE A 111 -13.06 -2.44 -0.85
CA PHE A 111 -12.66 -3.49 0.08
C PHE A 111 -13.80 -4.49 0.31
N TYR A 112 -13.44 -5.75 0.46
CA TYR A 112 -14.34 -6.90 0.65
C TYR A 112 -15.42 -6.96 -0.43
N ALA A 113 -14.98 -6.76 -1.67
CA ALA A 113 -15.87 -6.56 -2.80
C ALA A 113 -16.27 -7.89 -3.46
N ARG A 114 -17.53 -7.98 -3.88
CA ARG A 114 -18.06 -9.09 -4.67
C ARG A 114 -19.10 -8.61 -5.68
N VAL A 115 -19.15 -9.27 -6.82
CA VAL A 115 -20.18 -9.04 -7.83
C VAL A 115 -21.52 -9.56 -7.33
N ASN A 116 -22.57 -8.74 -7.41
CA ASN A 116 -23.94 -9.14 -7.12
C ASN A 116 -24.87 -8.72 -8.27
N GLY A 117 -25.11 -9.64 -9.21
CA GLY A 117 -25.92 -9.37 -10.40
C GLY A 117 -25.26 -8.31 -11.29
N ASN A 118 -25.83 -7.10 -11.32
CA ASN A 118 -25.38 -5.97 -12.14
C ASN A 118 -24.66 -4.86 -11.33
N ARG A 119 -24.28 -5.13 -10.08
CA ARG A 119 -23.61 -4.18 -9.19
C ARG A 119 -22.46 -4.81 -8.40
N TRP A 120 -21.72 -3.97 -7.71
CA TRP A 120 -20.80 -4.39 -6.65
C TRP A 120 -21.49 -4.31 -5.28
N ASP A 121 -21.32 -5.34 -4.45
CA ASP A 121 -21.43 -5.21 -2.99
C ASP A 121 -20.00 -5.09 -2.44
N ALA A 122 -19.75 -4.16 -1.53
CA ALA A 122 -18.43 -3.97 -0.90
C ALA A 122 -18.59 -3.45 0.54
N SER A 123 -17.65 -3.78 1.44
CA SER A 123 -17.69 -3.24 2.80
C SER A 123 -17.39 -1.74 2.83
N SER A 124 -16.45 -1.27 2.02
CA SER A 124 -16.13 0.15 1.86
C SER A 124 -15.73 0.49 0.42
N GLY A 125 -15.73 1.78 0.09
CA GLY A 125 -15.20 2.28 -1.18
C GLY A 125 -14.63 3.68 -1.09
N ALA A 126 -13.50 3.90 -1.76
CA ALA A 126 -12.76 5.16 -1.71
C ALA A 126 -12.44 5.67 -3.12
N VAL A 127 -12.52 7.00 -3.28
CA VAL A 127 -12.18 7.72 -4.49
C VAL A 127 -11.06 8.70 -4.21
N PHE A 128 -10.02 8.69 -5.06
CA PHE A 128 -8.90 9.61 -4.94
C PHE A 128 -8.66 10.35 -6.25
N ASN A 129 -8.44 11.66 -6.16
CA ASN A 129 -8.00 12.48 -7.28
C ASN A 129 -6.47 12.46 -7.35
N LEU A 130 -5.93 11.80 -8.38
CA LEU A 130 -4.50 11.61 -8.59
C LEU A 130 -3.77 12.88 -9.07
N ASN A 131 -4.48 14.00 -9.24
CA ASN A 131 -3.91 15.33 -9.49
C ASN A 131 -4.01 16.26 -8.27
N SER A 132 -4.42 15.76 -7.11
CA SER A 132 -4.67 16.59 -5.93
C SER A 132 -3.85 16.15 -4.72
N ASN A 133 -3.57 17.11 -3.83
CA ASN A 133 -3.05 16.84 -2.48
C ASN A 133 -4.16 16.67 -1.44
N GLN A 134 -5.43 16.71 -1.88
CA GLN A 134 -6.56 16.47 -1.01
C GLN A 134 -6.56 15.02 -0.51
N LEU A 135 -6.57 14.88 0.82
CA LEU A 135 -6.71 13.60 1.51
C LEU A 135 -8.19 13.28 1.71
N ARG A 136 -8.47 12.03 2.10
CA ARG A 136 -9.81 11.64 2.58
C ARG A 136 -10.24 12.51 3.77
N PRO A 137 -11.55 12.61 4.05
CA PRO A 137 -12.04 13.21 5.29
C PRO A 137 -11.30 12.65 6.51
N GLU A 138 -11.15 13.48 7.54
CA GLU A 138 -10.53 12.99 8.78
C GLU A 138 -11.36 11.87 9.37
N THR A 139 -10.70 10.91 10.01
CA THR A 139 -11.29 9.71 10.60
C THR A 139 -11.95 8.73 9.64
N TRP A 140 -11.93 8.95 8.32
CA TRP A 140 -12.52 8.01 7.37
C TRP A 140 -11.54 6.93 6.95
N THR A 141 -11.96 5.67 7.06
CA THR A 141 -11.29 4.53 6.45
C THR A 141 -11.31 4.59 4.92
N SER A 142 -10.69 3.63 4.26
CA SER A 142 -10.73 3.45 2.80
C SER A 142 -10.81 1.96 2.44
N ALA A 143 -10.35 1.58 1.25
CA ALA A 143 -10.05 0.18 0.98
C ALA A 143 -8.81 -0.32 1.76
N ASP A 144 -7.90 0.58 2.14
CA ASP A 144 -6.80 0.33 3.08
C ASP A 144 -7.18 0.82 4.50
N ALA A 145 -6.78 0.10 5.55
CA ALA A 145 -7.23 0.41 6.92
C ALA A 145 -6.77 1.78 7.45
N ALA A 146 -5.65 2.31 6.96
CA ALA A 146 -5.14 3.65 7.32
C ALA A 146 -5.95 4.82 6.71
N GLY A 147 -6.95 4.55 5.87
CA GLY A 147 -7.60 5.60 5.06
C GLY A 147 -6.69 6.11 3.93
N LEU A 148 -5.72 5.30 3.53
CA LEU A 148 -4.75 5.58 2.47
C LEU A 148 -5.17 4.90 1.16
N PRO A 149 -4.81 5.44 -0.02
CA PRO A 149 -4.99 4.71 -1.27
C PRO A 149 -4.03 3.52 -1.37
N ILE A 150 -4.50 2.37 -1.88
CA ILE A 150 -3.70 1.14 -2.03
C ILE A 150 -2.76 1.26 -3.25
N PHE A 151 -3.31 1.57 -4.43
CA PHE A 151 -2.57 1.58 -5.70
C PHE A 151 -1.28 2.41 -5.67
N PRO A 152 -1.24 3.61 -5.07
CA PRO A 152 -0.02 4.41 -4.96
C PRO A 152 1.08 3.79 -4.08
N GLY A 153 0.76 2.78 -3.27
CA GLY A 153 1.72 2.04 -2.45
C GLY A 153 2.15 0.68 -3.00
N LEU A 154 1.57 0.22 -4.11
CA LEU A 154 1.90 -1.06 -4.72
C LEU A 154 3.19 -0.99 -5.54
N VAL A 155 4.09 -1.94 -5.35
CA VAL A 155 5.18 -2.21 -6.29
C VAL A 155 4.59 -2.76 -7.61
N ARG A 156 4.92 -2.13 -8.74
CA ARG A 156 4.44 -2.56 -10.07
C ARG A 156 5.60 -2.92 -10.99
N TYR A 157 5.44 -3.96 -11.81
CA TYR A 157 6.52 -4.43 -12.69
C TYR A 157 6.99 -3.36 -13.68
N ASP A 158 6.09 -2.52 -14.18
CA ASP A 158 6.44 -1.44 -15.11
C ASP A 158 7.39 -0.40 -14.49
N GLU A 159 7.45 -0.29 -13.17
CA GLU A 159 8.41 0.56 -12.44
C GLU A 159 9.80 -0.06 -12.39
N ILE A 160 9.86 -1.39 -12.39
CA ILE A 160 11.12 -2.13 -12.55
C ILE A 160 11.67 -1.90 -13.96
N VAL A 161 10.81 -1.94 -14.98
CA VAL A 161 11.19 -1.64 -16.37
C VAL A 161 11.65 -0.18 -16.50
N LYS A 162 10.97 0.76 -15.82
CA LYS A 162 11.39 2.17 -15.72
C LYS A 162 12.72 2.34 -14.97
N GLY A 163 13.07 1.42 -14.07
CA GLY A 163 14.26 1.46 -13.23
C GLY A 163 14.14 2.28 -11.95
N GLU A 164 12.93 2.78 -11.65
CA GLU A 164 12.63 3.62 -10.49
C GLU A 164 11.19 3.42 -10.03
N ILE A 165 11.03 3.24 -8.72
CA ILE A 165 9.77 3.41 -7.98
C ILE A 165 9.88 4.74 -7.24
N ASP A 166 8.94 5.65 -7.49
CA ASP A 166 8.97 7.06 -7.06
C ASP A 166 8.02 7.40 -5.91
N HIS A 167 7.62 6.38 -5.15
CA HIS A 167 6.66 6.45 -4.05
C HIS A 167 7.06 5.52 -2.89
N PRO A 168 6.51 5.69 -1.66
CA PRO A 168 6.71 4.73 -0.59
C PRO A 168 5.99 3.43 -0.91
N ILE A 169 6.51 2.31 -0.40
CA ILE A 169 5.89 1.01 -0.57
C ILE A 169 4.99 0.73 0.64
N ARG A 170 3.73 0.37 0.42
CA ARG A 170 2.82 0.02 1.54
C ARG A 170 3.31 -1.25 2.22
N PHE A 171 3.20 -1.28 3.54
CA PHE A 171 3.49 -2.49 4.31
C PHE A 171 2.56 -2.64 5.50
N THR A 172 2.58 -3.84 6.08
CA THR A 172 1.78 -4.19 7.24
C THR A 172 2.62 -4.59 8.45
N LEU A 173 2.01 -4.48 9.63
CA LEU A 173 2.57 -4.94 10.91
C LEU A 173 1.51 -5.70 11.69
N THR A 174 1.94 -6.61 12.57
CA THR A 174 1.02 -7.28 13.49
C THR A 174 0.42 -6.27 14.47
N SER A 175 -0.80 -6.54 14.95
CA SER A 175 -1.56 -5.60 15.81
C SER A 175 -0.79 -5.07 17.02
N ASN A 176 0.09 -5.87 17.63
CA ASN A 176 0.92 -5.47 18.76
C ASN A 176 2.07 -4.51 18.41
N ASN A 177 2.37 -4.33 17.11
CA ASN A 177 3.37 -3.41 16.57
C ASN A 177 2.74 -2.17 15.91
N VAL A 178 1.41 -2.06 15.94
CA VAL A 178 0.65 -0.90 15.43
C VAL A 178 0.08 -0.13 16.61
N LYS A 179 0.34 1.18 16.68
CA LYS A 179 -0.26 2.09 17.65
C LYS A 179 -1.70 2.39 17.24
N PRO A 180 -2.69 2.42 18.16
CA PRO A 180 -4.08 2.76 17.84
C PRO A 180 -4.25 4.28 17.62
N ALA A 181 -3.53 4.80 16.62
CA ALA A 181 -3.44 6.19 16.22
C ALA A 181 -2.99 6.25 14.74
N TYR A 182 -3.16 7.42 14.13
CA TYR A 182 -2.66 7.71 12.79
C TYR A 182 -1.97 9.06 12.78
N ILE A 183 -1.11 9.25 11.80
CA ILE A 183 -0.48 10.51 11.46
C ILE A 183 -0.69 10.78 9.97
N HIS A 184 -0.55 12.03 9.58
CA HIS A 184 -0.56 12.41 8.17
C HIS A 184 0.47 11.59 7.34
N PRO A 185 0.13 11.11 6.13
CA PRO A 185 -1.11 11.37 5.39
C PRO A 185 -2.27 10.40 5.69
N ALA A 186 -2.10 9.43 6.60
CA ALA A 186 -3.19 8.54 7.01
C ALA A 186 -4.31 9.34 7.70
N ARG A 187 -5.53 8.82 7.60
CA ARG A 187 -6.75 9.49 8.07
C ARG A 187 -7.55 8.66 9.06
N HIS A 188 -7.22 7.37 9.20
CA HIS A 188 -7.97 6.44 10.02
C HIS A 188 -7.04 5.54 10.83
N LYS A 189 -7.57 4.98 11.91
CA LYS A 189 -6.88 4.01 12.79
C LYS A 189 -7.78 2.82 13.01
N VAL A 190 -7.17 1.69 13.35
CA VAL A 190 -7.88 0.50 13.81
C VAL A 190 -7.67 0.28 15.30
N ASN A 191 -8.47 -0.60 15.88
CA ASN A 191 -8.27 -1.09 17.24
C ASN A 191 -7.11 -2.08 17.27
N SER A 192 -5.90 -1.57 17.48
CA SER A 192 -4.67 -2.36 17.62
C SER A 192 -4.22 -2.47 19.08
N SER A 193 -3.37 -3.44 19.39
CA SER A 193 -2.85 -3.68 20.75
C SER A 193 -1.48 -3.06 21.04
N GLY A 194 -0.88 -2.35 20.06
CA GLY A 194 0.41 -1.69 20.21
C GLY A 194 0.39 -0.48 21.16
N GLY A 195 1.55 -0.19 21.74
CA GLY A 195 1.74 0.83 22.77
C GLY A 195 2.65 1.98 22.34
N GLN A 196 3.31 2.61 23.33
CA GLN A 196 4.18 3.77 23.11
C GLN A 196 5.31 3.52 22.08
N TYR A 197 5.88 2.31 22.06
CA TYR A 197 7.00 1.93 21.19
C TYR A 197 6.53 1.20 19.94
N THR A 198 5.47 1.69 19.31
CA THR A 198 4.89 1.11 18.09
C THR A 198 4.54 2.22 17.09
N LEU A 199 4.33 1.85 15.83
CA LEU A 199 4.10 2.80 14.74
C LEU A 199 2.61 3.14 14.60
N PRO A 200 2.20 4.42 14.53
CA PRO A 200 0.87 4.78 14.08
C PRO A 200 0.74 4.57 12.57
N PHE A 201 -0.48 4.36 12.08
CA PHE A 201 -0.75 4.37 10.63
C PHE A 201 -0.29 5.67 9.97
N GLY A 202 0.24 5.56 8.76
CA GLY A 202 0.89 6.66 8.02
C GLY A 202 2.36 6.89 8.39
N ALA A 203 2.86 6.31 9.48
CA ALA A 203 4.28 6.38 9.81
C ALA A 203 5.14 5.67 8.77
N ARG A 204 6.37 6.17 8.60
CA ARG A 204 7.34 5.62 7.68
C ARG A 204 8.56 5.06 8.39
N ILE A 205 9.04 3.94 7.85
CA ILE A 205 10.38 3.44 8.10
C ILE A 205 11.17 3.49 6.79
N ARG A 206 12.46 3.79 6.82
CA ARG A 206 13.30 3.77 5.61
C ARG A 206 14.47 2.82 5.79
N LEU A 207 14.88 2.21 4.69
CA LEU A 207 16.09 1.39 4.66
C LEU A 207 17.29 2.29 4.91
N LYS A 208 18.20 1.90 5.81
CA LYS A 208 19.37 2.72 6.15
C LYS A 208 20.21 3.02 4.91
N ALA A 209 20.70 4.25 4.81
CA ALA A 209 21.48 4.71 3.66
C ALA A 209 22.72 3.83 3.39
N ASN A 210 23.36 3.32 4.44
CA ASN A 210 24.56 2.49 4.37
C ASN A 210 24.30 0.98 4.11
N PHE A 211 23.04 0.53 4.07
CA PHE A 211 22.74 -0.87 3.74
C PHE A 211 23.22 -1.18 2.31
N ASN A 212 24.07 -2.20 2.14
CA ASN A 212 24.65 -2.48 0.83
C ASN A 212 23.66 -3.28 -0.05
N ILE A 213 23.24 -2.67 -1.16
CA ILE A 213 22.31 -3.28 -2.12
C ILE A 213 23.02 -3.89 -3.34
N SER A 214 24.35 -3.76 -3.47
CA SER A 214 25.09 -4.16 -4.68
C SER A 214 25.05 -5.66 -4.97
N GLY A 215 24.79 -6.49 -3.96
CA GLY A 215 24.67 -7.94 -4.07
C GLY A 215 23.30 -8.44 -4.53
N TYR A 216 22.32 -7.53 -4.69
CA TYR A 216 20.98 -7.86 -5.17
C TYR A 216 20.90 -7.71 -6.69
N SER A 217 19.91 -8.36 -7.30
CA SER A 217 19.58 -8.17 -8.71
C SER A 217 19.24 -6.71 -9.03
N VAL A 218 19.26 -6.34 -10.31
CA VAL A 218 18.81 -5.00 -10.75
C VAL A 218 17.36 -4.75 -10.30
N THR A 219 16.48 -5.76 -10.40
CA THR A 219 15.08 -5.71 -9.95
C THR A 219 14.97 -5.35 -8.48
N ASN A 220 15.61 -6.12 -7.61
CA ASN A 220 15.57 -5.87 -6.17
C ASN A 220 16.28 -4.57 -5.80
N GLN A 221 17.33 -4.17 -6.51
CA GLN A 221 17.96 -2.87 -6.29
C GLN A 221 17.00 -1.69 -6.56
N VAL A 222 16.09 -1.79 -7.53
CA VAL A 222 15.06 -0.75 -7.76
C VAL A 222 14.16 -0.63 -6.52
N ILE A 223 13.66 -1.76 -6.01
CA ILE A 223 12.82 -1.81 -4.80
C ILE A 223 13.56 -1.26 -3.58
N LEU A 224 14.79 -1.70 -3.35
CA LEU A 224 15.60 -1.27 -2.21
C LEU A 224 15.99 0.21 -2.29
N ARG A 225 16.21 0.77 -3.50
CA ARG A 225 16.40 2.21 -3.68
C ARG A 225 15.15 2.99 -3.27
N ALA A 226 13.96 2.50 -3.60
CA ALA A 226 12.71 3.12 -3.16
C ALA A 226 12.56 3.07 -1.63
N MET A 227 12.89 1.94 -1.01
CA MET A 227 12.90 1.81 0.46
C MET A 227 13.88 2.77 1.15
N LYS A 228 15.00 3.13 0.50
CA LYS A 228 15.92 4.16 1.02
C LYS A 228 15.36 5.57 0.85
N LYS A 229 14.81 5.86 -0.33
CA LYS A 229 14.42 7.22 -0.74
C LYS A 229 13.05 7.64 -0.22
N TYR A 230 12.04 6.78 -0.38
CA TYR A 230 10.65 7.07 -0.02
C TYR A 230 10.17 6.29 1.21
N GLY A 231 10.85 5.19 1.54
CA GLY A 231 10.54 4.35 2.69
C GLY A 231 9.40 3.37 2.45
N LEU A 232 9.03 2.68 3.53
CA LEU A 232 7.80 1.93 3.66
C LEU A 232 6.79 2.77 4.44
N ILE A 233 5.52 2.74 4.05
CA ILE A 233 4.42 3.43 4.75
C ILE A 233 3.46 2.43 5.38
N LEU A 234 3.23 2.57 6.69
CA LEU A 234 2.37 1.64 7.43
C LEU A 234 0.91 1.93 7.08
N ALA A 235 0.27 0.98 6.40
CA ALA A 235 -1.07 1.17 5.83
C ALA A 235 -2.13 0.26 6.46
N ASP A 236 -1.75 -0.94 6.92
CA ASP A 236 -2.69 -1.92 7.48
C ASP A 236 -2.07 -2.76 8.61
N ILE A 237 -2.94 -3.48 9.33
CA ILE A 237 -2.55 -4.62 10.16
C ILE A 237 -2.41 -5.86 9.29
N GLY A 238 -1.38 -6.65 9.54
CA GLY A 238 -1.14 -7.90 8.84
C GLY A 238 0.05 -8.63 9.44
N SER A 239 0.90 -9.18 8.59
CA SER A 239 2.15 -9.82 9.00
C SER A 239 3.28 -8.79 8.99
N ASN A 240 4.20 -8.88 9.96
CA ASN A 240 5.30 -7.92 10.06
C ASN A 240 6.14 -7.88 8.78
N LEU A 241 6.29 -6.68 8.22
CA LEU A 241 7.16 -6.37 7.08
C LEU A 241 6.75 -7.02 5.75
N TYR A 242 5.46 -7.34 5.60
CA TYR A 242 4.91 -7.72 4.32
C TYR A 242 4.67 -6.46 3.49
N ILE A 243 5.33 -6.36 2.33
CA ILE A 243 5.15 -5.30 1.35
C ILE A 243 4.26 -5.76 0.21
N SER A 244 3.41 -4.87 -0.30
CA SER A 244 2.45 -5.24 -1.34
C SER A 244 2.87 -4.75 -2.73
N GLY A 245 2.39 -5.46 -3.73
CA GLY A 245 2.58 -5.13 -5.13
C GLY A 245 1.50 -5.75 -6.01
N ALA A 246 1.57 -5.44 -7.29
CA ALA A 246 0.65 -5.99 -8.28
C ALA A 246 1.17 -7.33 -8.84
N PRO A 247 0.28 -8.30 -9.09
CA PRO A 247 0.63 -9.55 -9.77
C PRO A 247 1.13 -9.28 -11.20
N ASP A 248 2.17 -9.98 -11.61
CA ASP A 248 2.70 -9.92 -12.97
C ASP A 248 3.52 -11.18 -13.30
N GLU A 249 3.25 -11.82 -14.44
CA GLU A 249 3.96 -13.05 -14.86
C GLU A 249 5.46 -12.82 -15.14
N ARG A 250 5.91 -11.57 -15.26
CA ARG A 250 7.31 -11.22 -15.49
C ARG A 250 8.14 -11.21 -14.21
N TRP A 251 7.52 -11.28 -13.02
CA TRP A 251 8.24 -11.40 -11.76
C TRP A 251 9.05 -12.70 -11.68
N ASP A 252 10.27 -12.61 -11.16
CA ASP A 252 11.00 -13.79 -10.69
C ASP A 252 10.76 -13.94 -9.18
N ASN A 253 9.95 -14.93 -8.81
CA ASN A 253 9.60 -15.18 -7.42
C ASN A 253 10.81 -15.62 -6.57
N ASP A 254 11.81 -16.29 -7.14
CA ASP A 254 13.02 -16.66 -6.42
C ASP A 254 13.90 -15.44 -6.17
N ASP A 255 13.99 -14.53 -7.13
CA ASP A 255 14.67 -13.25 -6.93
C ASP A 255 13.94 -12.38 -5.89
N LEU A 256 12.61 -12.23 -5.96
CA LEU A 256 11.84 -11.48 -4.96
C LEU A 256 12.02 -12.03 -3.53
N ARG A 257 12.13 -13.36 -3.38
CA ARG A 257 12.42 -13.99 -2.06
C ARG A 257 13.74 -13.55 -1.45
N ARG A 258 14.71 -13.07 -2.26
CA ARG A 258 15.99 -12.54 -1.74
C ARG A 258 15.82 -11.27 -0.93
N LEU A 259 14.71 -10.52 -1.07
CA LEU A 259 14.37 -9.40 -0.18
C LEU A 259 14.27 -9.85 1.28
N GLY A 260 14.03 -11.14 1.55
CA GLY A 260 14.06 -11.73 2.89
C GLY A 260 15.44 -11.71 3.57
N GLN A 261 16.48 -11.21 2.91
CA GLN A 261 17.79 -10.91 3.53
C GLN A 261 17.82 -9.51 4.19
N VAL A 262 16.79 -8.69 3.97
CA VAL A 262 16.65 -7.37 4.60
C VAL A 262 15.81 -7.52 5.86
N HIS A 263 16.41 -7.28 7.02
CA HIS A 263 15.76 -7.39 8.32
C HIS A 263 15.13 -6.06 8.72
N GLY A 264 14.15 -6.07 9.61
CA GLY A 264 13.62 -4.82 10.18
C GLY A 264 14.68 -3.99 10.92
N SER A 265 15.73 -4.64 11.44
CA SER A 265 16.89 -3.96 12.02
C SER A 265 17.73 -3.16 11.01
N ASP A 266 17.55 -3.37 9.70
CA ASP A 266 18.18 -2.59 8.63
C ASP A 266 17.42 -1.28 8.33
N PHE A 267 16.26 -1.08 8.96
CA PHE A 267 15.47 0.13 8.83
C PHE A 267 15.71 1.11 9.98
N GLU A 268 15.29 2.35 9.74
CA GLU A 268 15.16 3.39 10.74
C GLU A 268 13.82 4.09 10.63
N VAL A 269 13.27 4.49 11.77
CA VAL A 269 11.99 5.17 11.88
C VAL A 269 12.17 6.64 11.51
N VAL A 270 11.36 7.11 10.58
CA VAL A 270 11.33 8.52 10.18
C VAL A 270 10.56 9.29 11.25
N LYS A 271 11.11 10.41 11.73
CA LYS A 271 10.52 11.20 12.81
C LYS A 271 9.07 11.57 12.48
N PHE A 272 8.15 11.21 13.38
CA PHE A 272 6.72 11.50 13.24
C PHE A 272 6.08 12.18 14.44
N ASN A 273 6.82 12.32 15.56
CA ASN A 273 6.37 13.08 16.72
C ASN A 273 7.10 14.43 16.76
N ASN A 274 6.37 15.52 17.01
CA ASN A 274 6.94 16.79 17.47
C ASN A 274 6.85 16.86 18.99
#